data_AF-R7LTP5-F1
#
_entry.id   AF-R7LTP5-F1
#
_cell.length_a   1.000
_cell.length_b   1.000
_cell.length_c   1.000
_cell.angle_alpha   90.00
_cell.angle_beta   90.00
_cell.angle_gamma   90.00
#
_symmetry.space_group_name_H-M   'P 1'
#
loop_
_entity.id
_entity.type
_entity.pdbx_description
1 polymer ?
#
loop_
_entity_poly.entity_id
_entity_poly.type
_entity_poly.pdbx_seq_one_letter_code
_entity_poly.pdbx_strand_id
1 'polypeptide(L)'
;MSLILALIVLMGVAVFTSIIFNKKIDKTIILSFFITIFIIYIFGFFDHLKAGVYAVIALSCLMWISSIILFFRKDKKEIIHNIITPGMIIFGILTIVMFVFERRRMLVEWDEFSHWGSVVKSMFLTNGLSVKEGSSLMFKSYPPAISIFEYFFQVINR
;
A
#
# COMPACT_ATOMS: atom_id res chain seq x y z
N MET A 1 -13.66 -1.68 -7.21
CA MET A 1 -13.76 -0.31 -6.65
C MET A 1 -12.60 -0.03 -5.70
N SER A 2 -12.25 -0.98 -4.85
CA SER A 2 -11.27 -0.82 -3.79
C SER A 2 -9.79 -0.87 -4.20
N LEU A 3 -9.42 -1.58 -5.27
CA LEU A 3 -8.05 -1.50 -5.84
C LEU A 3 -7.69 -0.07 -6.26
N ILE A 4 -8.63 0.63 -6.91
CA ILE A 4 -8.41 2.01 -7.35
C ILE A 4 -8.17 2.93 -6.15
N LEU A 5 -8.94 2.76 -5.07
CA LEU A 5 -8.76 3.53 -3.85
C LEU A 5 -7.39 3.27 -3.22
N ALA A 6 -6.96 2.01 -3.12
CA ALA A 6 -5.64 1.67 -2.61
C ALA A 6 -4.52 2.29 -3.47
N LEU A 7 -4.65 2.26 -4.80
CA LEU A 7 -3.71 2.91 -5.71
C LEU A 7 -3.69 4.43 -5.53
N ILE A 8 -4.85 5.08 -5.38
CA ILE A 8 -4.93 6.53 -5.10
C ILE A 8 -4.20 6.85 -3.80
N VAL A 9 -4.40 6.04 -2.75
CA VAL A 9 -3.73 6.24 -1.46
C VAL A 9 -2.20 6.11 -1.61
N LEU A 10 -1.71 5.07 -2.28
CA LEU A 10 -0.27 4.89 -2.53
C LEU A 10 0.31 6.01 -3.41
N MET A 11 -0.47 6.52 -4.38
CA MET A 11 -0.02 7.56 -5.29
C MET A 11 0.13 8.93 -4.62
N GLY A 12 -0.61 9.22 -3.53
CA GLY A 12 -0.50 10.52 -2.84
C GLY A 12 0.92 10.82 -2.36
N VAL A 13 1.52 9.87 -1.63
CA VAL A 13 2.92 9.99 -1.15
C VAL A 13 3.90 9.96 -2.33
N ALA A 14 3.68 9.11 -3.33
CA ALA A 14 4.57 8.96 -4.48
C ALA A 14 4.64 10.24 -5.33
N VAL A 15 3.50 10.86 -5.61
CA VAL A 15 3.39 12.10 -6.40
C VAL A 15 4.00 13.26 -5.63
N PHE A 16 3.64 13.43 -4.35
CA PHE A 16 4.17 14.51 -3.53
C PHE A 16 5.70 14.50 -3.44
N THR A 17 6.27 13.33 -3.16
CA THR A 17 7.73 13.17 -3.05
C THR A 17 8.42 13.32 -4.41
N SER A 18 7.77 12.90 -5.51
CA SER A 18 8.24 13.17 -6.88
C SER A 18 8.36 14.68 -7.14
N ILE A 19 7.34 15.47 -6.74
CA ILE A 19 7.31 16.92 -6.93
C ILE A 19 8.32 17.65 -6.03
N ILE A 20 8.48 17.24 -4.76
CA ILE A 20 9.41 17.88 -3.83
C ILE A 20 10.86 17.59 -4.20
N PHE A 21 11.20 16.32 -4.44
CA PHE A 21 12.59 15.91 -4.70
C PHE A 21 12.99 16.01 -6.16
N ASN A 22 12.07 16.39 -7.05
CA ASN A 22 12.27 16.43 -8.50
C ASN A 22 12.83 15.10 -9.03
N LYS A 23 12.12 14.01 -8.72
CA LYS A 23 12.51 12.64 -9.11
C LYS A 23 11.35 11.97 -9.84
N LYS A 24 11.72 11.10 -10.79
CA LYS A 24 10.77 10.22 -11.49
C LYS A 24 9.94 9.39 -10.51
N ILE A 25 8.65 9.25 -10.80
CA ILE A 25 7.70 8.55 -9.95
C ILE A 25 8.05 7.07 -9.75
N ASP A 26 8.77 6.48 -10.70
CA ASP A 26 9.29 5.10 -10.64
C ASP A 26 10.07 4.82 -9.33
N LYS A 27 10.74 5.85 -8.79
CA LYS A 27 11.50 5.74 -7.54
C LYS A 27 10.64 6.04 -6.32
N THR A 28 9.75 7.01 -6.43
CA THR A 28 8.97 7.50 -5.28
C THR A 28 7.77 6.62 -4.97
N ILE A 29 7.27 5.84 -5.93
CA ILE A 29 6.24 4.83 -5.69
C ILE A 29 6.77 3.70 -4.80
N ILE A 30 8.03 3.28 -4.98
CA ILE A 30 8.69 2.30 -4.11
C ILE A 30 8.80 2.86 -2.69
N LEU A 31 9.21 4.12 -2.56
CA LEU A 31 9.24 4.81 -1.27
C LEU A 31 7.85 4.85 -0.60
N SER A 32 6.79 5.09 -1.38
CA SER A 32 5.41 5.09 -0.88
C SER A 32 5.01 3.72 -0.29
N PHE A 33 5.41 2.61 -0.92
CA PHE A 33 5.13 1.27 -0.40
C PHE A 33 5.82 1.05 0.94
N PHE A 34 7.11 1.40 1.06
CA PHE A 34 7.85 1.26 2.31
C PHE A 34 7.32 2.19 3.42
N ILE A 35 6.95 3.43 3.10
CA ILE A 35 6.33 4.35 4.08
C ILE A 35 5.00 3.76 4.58
N THR A 36 4.18 3.22 3.68
CA THR A 36 2.90 2.57 4.03
C THR A 36 3.12 1.40 4.97
N ILE A 37 4.04 0.48 4.62
CA ILE A 37 4.38 -0.68 5.45
C ILE A 37 4.92 -0.23 6.81
N PHE A 38 5.82 0.75 6.83
CA PHE A 38 6.47 1.22 8.04
C PHE A 38 5.48 1.88 9.01
N ILE A 39 4.58 2.73 8.52
CA ILE A 39 3.54 3.34 9.36
C ILE A 39 2.64 2.26 9.96
N ILE A 40 2.13 1.36 9.13
CA ILE A 40 1.23 0.29 9.62
C ILE A 40 1.98 -0.62 10.60
N TYR A 41 3.26 -0.91 10.36
CA TYR A 41 4.10 -1.68 11.28
C TYR A 41 4.22 -1.01 12.65
N ILE A 42 4.48 0.31 12.72
CA ILE A 42 4.54 1.04 14.00
C ILE A 42 3.22 0.90 14.76
N PHE A 43 2.08 1.09 14.10
CA PHE A 43 0.77 0.91 14.74
C PHE A 43 0.50 -0.54 15.13
N GLY A 44 0.95 -1.49 14.32
CA GLY A 44 0.86 -2.93 14.60
C GLY A 44 1.67 -3.37 15.80
N PHE A 45 2.79 -2.69 16.09
CA PHE A 45 3.59 -2.91 17.29
C PHE A 45 2.79 -2.62 18.57
N PHE A 46 1.78 -1.74 18.48
CA PHE A 46 0.85 -1.42 19.56
C PHE A 46 -0.53 -2.07 19.39
N ASP A 47 -0.66 -3.12 18.57
CA ASP A 47 -1.93 -3.82 18.33
C ASP A 47 -3.07 -2.94 17.76
N HIS A 48 -2.69 -1.90 17.01
CA HIS A 48 -3.60 -0.94 16.39
C HIS A 48 -3.47 -0.90 14.86
N LEU A 49 -3.33 -2.04 14.19
CA LEU A 49 -3.07 -2.11 12.73
C LEU A 49 -4.07 -1.31 11.87
N LYS A 50 -5.38 -1.40 12.14
CA LYS A 50 -6.41 -0.63 11.39
C LYS A 50 -6.17 0.87 11.51
N ALA A 51 -5.78 1.36 12.68
CA ALA A 51 -5.47 2.77 12.88
C ALA A 51 -4.25 3.19 12.05
N GLY A 52 -3.26 2.30 11.87
CA GLY A 52 -2.16 2.51 10.95
C GLY A 52 -2.59 2.70 9.50
N VAL A 53 -3.56 1.91 9.02
CA VAL A 53 -4.11 2.10 7.67
C VAL A 53 -4.82 3.45 7.54
N TYR A 54 -5.63 3.84 8.53
CA TYR A 54 -6.27 5.16 8.53
C TYR A 54 -5.26 6.31 8.60
N ALA A 55 -4.14 6.13 9.32
CA ALA A 55 -3.05 7.10 9.34
C ALA A 55 -2.40 7.25 7.96
N VAL A 56 -2.20 6.15 7.22
CA VAL A 56 -1.71 6.19 5.84
C VAL A 56 -2.70 6.90 4.91
N ILE A 57 -4.00 6.64 5.05
CA ILE A 57 -5.04 7.33 4.27
C ILE A 57 -5.00 8.84 4.55
N ALA A 58 -4.98 9.24 5.83
CA ALA A 58 -4.91 10.64 6.24
C ALA A 58 -3.64 11.32 5.69
N LEU A 59 -2.49 10.66 5.81
CA LEU A 59 -1.23 11.13 5.22
C LEU A 59 -1.37 11.32 3.71
N SER A 60 -1.91 10.34 3.00
CA SER A 60 -2.10 10.42 1.55
C SER A 60 -3.00 11.57 1.15
N CYS A 61 -4.11 11.81 1.86
CA CYS A 61 -4.97 12.98 1.64
C CYS A 61 -4.20 14.29 1.78
N LEU A 62 -3.39 14.44 2.84
CA LEU A 62 -2.54 15.62 3.03
C LEU A 62 -1.51 15.78 1.90
N MET A 63 -0.91 14.68 1.44
CA MET A 63 0.07 14.70 0.36
C MET A 63 -0.57 15.04 -0.99
N TRP A 64 -1.79 14.58 -1.26
CA TRP A 64 -2.56 14.97 -2.44
C TRP A 64 -2.88 16.47 -2.45
N ILE A 65 -3.41 17.00 -1.34
CA ILE A 65 -3.69 18.44 -1.19
C ILE A 65 -2.42 19.25 -1.43
N SER A 66 -1.31 18.84 -0.80
CA SER A 66 -0.02 19.51 -0.95
C SER A 66 0.50 19.44 -2.39
N SER A 67 0.33 18.30 -3.07
CA SER A 67 0.71 18.13 -4.47
C SER A 67 -0.07 19.04 -5.40
N ILE A 68 -1.38 19.20 -5.17
CA ILE A 68 -2.23 20.12 -5.94
C ILE A 68 -1.75 21.57 -5.75
N ILE A 69 -1.47 21.99 -4.51
CA ILE A 69 -0.94 23.33 -4.24
C ILE A 69 0.40 23.55 -4.96
N LEU A 70 1.31 22.57 -4.91
CA LEU A 70 2.61 22.66 -5.56
C LEU A 70 2.51 22.65 -7.09
N PHE A 71 1.54 21.94 -7.67
CA PHE A 71 1.30 21.92 -9.11
C PHE A 71 1.00 23.31 -9.69
N PHE A 72 0.34 24.18 -8.91
CA PHE A 72 0.09 25.57 -9.32
C PHE A 72 1.26 26.52 -9.07
N ARG A 73 2.29 26.09 -8.32
CA ARG A 73 3.44 26.92 -7.93
C ARG A 73 4.74 26.58 -8.64
N LYS A 74 4.86 25.37 -9.20
CA LYS A 74 6.07 24.85 -9.85
C LYS A 74 5.88 24.67 -11.36
N ASP A 75 6.97 24.36 -12.07
CA ASP A 75 6.92 24.07 -13.50
C ASP A 75 6.11 22.80 -13.79
N LYS A 76 4.98 22.98 -14.47
CA LYS A 76 4.04 21.90 -14.83
C LYS A 76 4.67 20.89 -15.78
N LYS A 77 5.54 21.32 -16.70
CA LYS A 77 6.19 20.42 -17.67
C LYS A 77 7.12 19.45 -16.96
N GLU A 78 7.90 19.95 -16.01
CA GLU A 78 8.80 19.15 -15.20
C GLU A 78 8.02 18.15 -14.32
N ILE A 79 6.94 18.59 -13.68
CA ILE A 79 6.07 17.70 -12.89
C ILE A 79 5.50 16.58 -13.77
N ILE A 80 4.91 16.92 -14.91
CA ILE A 80 4.32 15.93 -15.83
C ILE A 80 5.40 14.97 -16.33
N HIS A 81 6.59 15.46 -16.68
CA HIS A 81 7.70 14.61 -17.11
C HIS A 81 8.14 13.60 -16.04
N ASN A 82 8.10 13.99 -14.77
CA ASN A 82 8.46 13.10 -13.66
C ASN A 82 7.37 12.12 -13.26
N ILE A 83 6.09 12.47 -13.46
CA ILE A 83 4.94 11.62 -13.11
C ILE A 83 4.59 10.65 -14.25
N ILE A 84 4.64 11.12 -15.49
CA ILE A 84 4.29 10.31 -16.67
C ILE A 84 5.57 9.72 -17.25
N THR A 85 6.00 8.61 -16.66
CA THR A 85 7.18 7.85 -17.08
C THR A 85 6.77 6.57 -17.81
N PRO A 86 7.63 6.00 -18.68
CA PRO A 86 7.40 4.67 -19.23
C PRO A 86 7.20 3.61 -18.16
N GLY A 87 7.92 3.70 -17.03
CA GLY A 87 7.76 2.79 -15.89
C GLY A 87 6.37 2.86 -15.27
N MET A 88 5.81 4.06 -15.09
CA MET A 88 4.44 4.23 -14.58
C MET A 88 3.38 3.68 -15.54
N ILE A 89 3.59 3.84 -16.86
CA ILE A 89 2.70 3.26 -17.88
C ILE A 89 2.72 1.74 -17.81
N ILE A 90 3.92 1.13 -17.78
CA ILE A 90 4.07 -0.32 -17.66
C ILE A 90 3.46 -0.83 -16.35
N PHE A 91 3.70 -0.15 -15.23
CA PHE A 91 3.09 -0.47 -13.95
C PHE A 91 1.56 -0.45 -14.02
N GLY A 92 0.97 0.57 -14.64
CA GLY A 92 -0.47 0.65 -14.85
C GLY A 92 -1.02 -0.51 -15.69
N ILE A 93 -0.37 -0.84 -16.81
CA ILE A 93 -0.75 -1.95 -17.68
C ILE A 93 -0.69 -3.28 -16.91
N LEU A 94 0.42 -3.57 -16.23
CA LEU A 94 0.58 -4.81 -15.46
C LEU A 94 -0.43 -4.90 -14.32
N THR A 95 -0.72 -3.78 -13.65
CA THR A 95 -1.74 -3.75 -12.59
C THR A 95 -3.13 -4.09 -13.13
N ILE A 96 -3.49 -3.56 -14.32
CA ILE A 96 -4.76 -3.89 -14.98
C ILE A 96 -4.80 -5.36 -15.39
N VAL A 97 -3.72 -5.87 -15.99
CA VAL A 97 -3.60 -7.30 -16.36
C VAL A 97 -3.82 -8.17 -15.13
N MET A 98 -3.05 -7.96 -14.06
CA MET A 98 -3.16 -8.74 -12.82
C MET A 98 -4.57 -8.65 -12.24
N PHE A 99 -5.18 -7.46 -12.21
CA PHE A 99 -6.56 -7.31 -11.73
C PHE A 99 -7.57 -8.11 -12.56
N VAL A 100 -7.42 -8.17 -13.89
CA VAL A 100 -8.33 -8.91 -14.77
C VAL A 100 -8.17 -10.42 -14.60
N PHE A 101 -6.95 -10.92 -14.44
CA PHE A 101 -6.70 -12.37 -14.28
C PHE A 101 -7.02 -12.88 -12.87
N GLU A 102 -6.76 -12.07 -11.84
CA GLU A 102 -6.92 -12.50 -10.44
C GLU A 102 -8.29 -12.15 -9.86
N ARG A 103 -9.17 -11.46 -10.62
CA ARG A 103 -10.53 -11.16 -10.15
C ARG A 103 -11.27 -12.45 -9.78
N ARG A 104 -11.80 -12.49 -8.56
CA ARG A 104 -12.60 -13.61 -8.02
C ARG A 104 -11.81 -14.92 -7.84
N ARG A 105 -10.48 -14.91 -7.94
CA ARG A 105 -9.68 -16.07 -7.58
C ARG A 105 -9.80 -16.32 -6.08
N MET A 106 -9.93 -17.59 -5.71
CA MET A 106 -9.91 -18.03 -4.33
C MET A 106 -8.50 -18.50 -3.97
N LEU A 107 -8.21 -18.64 -2.67
CA LEU A 107 -6.97 -19.28 -2.21
C LEU A 107 -6.96 -20.74 -2.71
N VAL A 108 -5.83 -21.20 -3.25
CA VAL A 108 -5.73 -22.53 -3.90
C VAL A 108 -4.62 -23.36 -3.28
N GLU A 109 -3.42 -22.80 -3.13
CA GLU A 109 -2.24 -23.55 -2.72
C GLU A 109 -2.11 -23.68 -1.21
N TRP A 110 -1.42 -24.72 -0.77
CA TRP A 110 -1.21 -25.00 0.65
C TRP A 110 -0.55 -23.83 1.40
N ASP A 111 0.33 -23.08 0.74
CA ASP A 111 1.03 -21.91 1.29
C ASP A 111 0.07 -20.74 1.61
N GLU A 112 -0.98 -20.58 0.81
CA GLU A 112 -2.02 -19.58 1.05
C GLU A 112 -2.83 -19.88 2.32
N PHE A 113 -3.13 -21.16 2.56
CA PHE A 113 -3.89 -21.58 3.72
C PHE A 113 -3.02 -21.72 4.97
N SER A 114 -1.74 -22.06 4.81
CA SER A 114 -0.81 -22.21 5.93
C SER A 114 -0.28 -20.85 6.41
N HIS A 115 -0.03 -19.91 5.50
CA HIS A 115 0.53 -18.60 5.83
C HIS A 115 -0.17 -17.40 5.18
N TRP A 116 -0.10 -17.17 3.86
CA TRP A 116 -0.40 -15.85 3.27
C TRP A 116 -1.85 -15.38 3.49
N GLY A 117 -2.83 -16.22 3.18
CA GLY A 117 -4.23 -15.93 3.46
C GLY A 117 -4.55 -15.96 4.96
N SER A 118 -3.92 -16.88 5.71
CA SER A 118 -4.22 -17.06 7.15
C SER A 118 -3.68 -15.90 8.00
N VAL A 119 -2.49 -15.37 7.70
CA VAL A 119 -1.85 -14.29 8.44
C VAL A 119 -2.62 -12.99 8.30
N VAL A 120 -3.02 -12.62 7.09
CA VAL A 120 -3.82 -11.40 6.85
C VAL A 120 -5.20 -11.51 7.51
N LYS A 121 -5.82 -12.70 7.47
CA LYS A 121 -7.07 -12.97 8.19
C LYS A 121 -6.91 -12.80 9.70
N SER A 122 -5.84 -13.37 10.27
CA SER A 122 -5.52 -13.23 11.70
C SER A 122 -5.29 -11.77 12.09
N MET A 123 -4.49 -11.03 11.31
CA MET A 123 -4.25 -9.60 11.52
C MET A 123 -5.54 -8.78 11.46
N PHE A 124 -6.47 -9.14 10.56
CA PHE A 124 -7.78 -8.48 10.44
C PHE A 124 -8.68 -8.70 11.65
N LEU A 125 -8.71 -9.93 12.17
CA LEU A 125 -9.55 -10.31 13.31
C LEU A 125 -9.00 -9.79 14.64
N THR A 126 -7.68 -9.83 14.81
CA THR A 126 -7.03 -9.49 16.09
C THR A 126 -6.56 -8.04 16.17
N ASN A 127 -6.50 -7.34 15.03
CA ASN A 127 -5.97 -5.99 14.88
C ASN A 127 -4.48 -5.83 15.26
N GLY A 128 -3.72 -6.93 15.37
CA GLY A 128 -2.28 -6.90 15.64
C GLY A 128 -1.48 -7.78 14.68
N LEU A 129 -0.16 -7.76 14.82
CA LEU A 129 0.76 -8.51 13.96
C LEU A 129 0.63 -10.04 14.14
N SER A 130 1.26 -10.81 13.25
CA SER A 130 1.24 -12.29 13.24
C SER A 130 1.58 -12.94 14.59
N VAL A 131 2.44 -12.27 15.37
CA VAL A 131 2.95 -12.72 16.66
C VAL A 131 2.01 -12.46 17.83
N LYS A 132 0.89 -11.75 17.63
CA LYS A 132 -0.04 -11.41 18.71
C LYS A 132 -0.56 -12.67 19.42
N GLU A 133 -0.65 -12.59 20.74
CA GLU A 133 -1.20 -13.66 21.58
C GLU A 133 -2.63 -14.02 21.15
N GLY A 134 -2.95 -15.30 21.17
CA GLY A 134 -4.22 -15.82 20.67
C GLY A 134 -4.28 -16.06 19.16
N SER A 135 -3.23 -15.75 18.38
CA SER A 135 -3.19 -16.15 16.97
C SER A 135 -3.00 -17.67 16.83
N SER A 136 -3.83 -18.34 16.03
CA SER A 136 -3.73 -19.77 15.72
C SER A 136 -2.84 -20.05 14.49
N LEU A 137 -1.95 -19.11 14.16
CA LEU A 137 -1.09 -19.19 12.98
C LEU A 137 0.01 -20.24 13.16
N MET A 138 0.22 -21.05 12.12
CA MET A 138 1.29 -22.06 12.06
C MET A 138 2.68 -21.40 11.94
N PHE A 139 2.80 -20.34 11.15
CA PHE A 139 4.07 -19.64 10.89
C PHE A 139 4.00 -18.18 11.34
N LYS A 140 4.34 -17.92 12.61
CA LYS A 140 4.31 -16.56 13.20
C LYS A 140 5.58 -15.75 12.93
N SER A 141 6.69 -16.44 12.67
CA SER A 141 8.04 -15.86 12.57
C SER A 141 8.36 -15.22 11.22
N TYR A 142 7.47 -15.33 10.22
CA TYR A 142 7.68 -14.72 8.92
C TYR A 142 7.75 -13.19 9.03
N PRO A 143 8.70 -12.53 8.33
CA PRO A 143 8.77 -11.08 8.30
C PRO A 143 7.45 -10.46 7.80
N PRO A 144 6.89 -9.45 8.49
CA PRO A 144 5.51 -9.04 8.27
C PRO A 144 5.35 -8.02 7.12
N ALA A 145 6.41 -7.64 6.40
CA ALA A 145 6.33 -6.54 5.44
C ALA A 145 5.28 -6.77 4.33
N ILE A 146 5.28 -7.95 3.72
CA ILE A 146 4.32 -8.31 2.66
C ILE A 146 2.92 -8.51 3.24
N SER A 147 2.77 -9.19 4.37
CA SER A 147 1.46 -9.40 5.01
C SER A 147 0.83 -8.09 5.51
N ILE A 148 1.64 -7.11 5.95
CA ILE A 148 1.18 -5.74 6.23
C ILE A 148 0.71 -5.03 4.97
N PHE A 149 1.43 -5.19 3.86
CA PHE A 149 1.04 -4.59 2.59
C PHE A 149 -0.26 -5.20 2.06
N GLU A 150 -0.43 -6.52 2.12
CA GLU A 150 -1.70 -7.19 1.78
C GLU A 150 -2.84 -6.76 2.71
N TYR A 151 -2.56 -6.65 4.01
CA TYR A 151 -3.50 -6.17 5.00
C TYR A 151 -4.03 -4.75 4.69
N PHE A 152 -3.17 -3.86 4.20
CA PHE A 152 -3.59 -2.52 3.75
C PHE A 152 -4.67 -2.59 2.68
N PHE A 153 -4.50 -3.44 1.66
CA PHE A 153 -5.54 -3.66 0.65
C PHE A 153 -6.80 -4.28 1.26
N GLN A 154 -6.66 -5.22 2.20
CA GLN A 154 -7.80 -5.87 2.84
C GLN A 154 -8.67 -4.90 3.63
N VAL A 155 -8.07 -3.93 4.34
CA VAL A 155 -8.82 -2.90 5.07
C VAL A 155 -9.51 -1.92 4.12
N ILE A 156 -8.85 -1.51 3.03
CA ILE A 156 -9.43 -0.60 2.04
C ILE A 156 -10.55 -1.26 1.21
N ASN A 157 -10.54 -2.58 1.11
CA ASN A 157 -11.54 -3.36 0.38
C ASN A 157 -12.89 -3.52 1.11
N ARG A 158 -12.99 -3.16 2.39
CA ARG A 158 -14.21 -3.29 3.20
C ARG A 158 -14.80 -1.95 3.59
#